data_AF-A0A0V0J189-F1
#
_entry.id   AF-A0A0V0J189-F1
#
_cell.length_a   1.000
_cell.length_b   1.000
_cell.length_c   1.000
_cell.angle_alpha   90.00
_cell.angle_beta   90.00
_cell.angle_gamma   90.00
#
_symmetry.space_group_name_H-M   'P 1'
#
loop_
_entity.id
_entity.type
_entity.pdbx_description
1 polymer ?
#
loop_
_entity_poly.entity_id
_entity_poly.type
_entity_poly.pdbx_seq_one_letter_code
_entity_poly.pdbx_strand_id
1 'polypeptide(L)'
;MDTPERRAPRASPLDALSIGYIKILKAFLTISASWPYLTVGGKVHPVYKYYVRCIIPFGLTAISLEVWFLIDHFNVLSLFEVGQMYLTCFFAALSIARMFLPFCSQYGEIVERFLLSFHLIHFKHKGSYHLKIYEKLEWLSHRVVIITLVLGMFCAMAYNMMPIINNISSGAYKDDNKTVELAVYFSYPGFDPQDHYKFATVFNFYSVFECAILIAGIDILMSLFVMQIIGHIEVLKNSLLTFPEPKKSTNIINADFGRINQFAVLRAPMFTEEENLIIKEKIKDCVKHHLFIV
;
A
#
# COMPACT_ATOMS: atom_id res chain seq x y z
N MET A 1 1.64 38.39 0.10
CA MET A 1 2.65 38.49 -0.98
C MET A 1 3.27 37.12 -1.04
N ASP A 2 2.57 36.20 -1.71
CA ASP A 2 2.87 34.77 -1.68
C ASP A 2 3.90 34.44 -2.74
N THR A 3 5.06 33.96 -2.30
CA THR A 3 6.07 33.36 -3.16
C THR A 3 5.48 32.11 -3.82
N PRO A 4 5.56 31.98 -5.16
CA PRO A 4 5.13 30.78 -5.84
C PRO A 4 6.13 29.67 -5.52
N GLU A 5 5.69 28.73 -4.70
CA GLU A 5 6.40 27.50 -4.40
C GLU A 5 6.69 26.78 -5.73
N ARG A 6 7.96 26.48 -5.97
CA ARG A 6 8.46 25.76 -7.15
C ARG A 6 7.77 24.40 -7.22
N ARG A 7 6.69 24.29 -8.01
CA ARG A 7 6.23 22.99 -8.50
C ARG A 7 7.38 22.37 -9.29
N ALA A 8 7.83 21.20 -8.84
CA ALA A 8 8.74 20.37 -9.61
C ALA A 8 8.19 20.18 -11.04
N PRO A 9 9.05 20.17 -12.08
CA PRO A 9 8.59 19.94 -13.44
C PRO A 9 7.85 18.60 -13.51
N ARG A 10 6.63 18.60 -14.08
CA ARG A 10 5.92 17.35 -14.42
C ARG A 10 6.89 16.46 -15.19
N ALA A 11 7.23 15.32 -14.61
CA ALA A 11 8.09 14.34 -15.24
C ALA A 11 7.48 13.84 -16.56
N SER A 12 8.39 13.40 -17.44
CA SER A 12 8.28 12.84 -18.80
C SER A 12 7.04 11.94 -19.10
N PRO A 13 6.73 11.59 -20.38
CA PRO A 13 5.50 10.89 -20.80
C PRO A 13 5.28 9.45 -20.25
N LEU A 14 6.09 9.02 -19.29
CA LEU A 14 5.98 7.75 -18.56
C LEU A 14 5.45 8.01 -17.16
N ASP A 15 4.13 7.98 -17.03
CA ASP A 15 3.43 8.21 -15.76
C ASP A 15 3.13 6.88 -15.06
N ALA A 16 3.48 6.76 -13.77
CA ALA A 16 3.13 5.59 -12.97
C ALA A 16 1.61 5.35 -12.95
N LEU A 17 0.79 6.41 -13.02
CA LEU A 17 -0.67 6.30 -13.09
C LEU A 17 -1.17 5.57 -14.34
N SER A 18 -0.34 5.43 -15.37
CA SER A 18 -0.69 4.70 -16.60
C SER A 18 -0.57 3.17 -16.46
N ILE A 19 0.14 2.70 -15.43
CA ILE A 19 0.41 1.28 -15.17
C ILE A 19 -0.89 0.52 -14.84
N GLY A 20 -1.04 -0.67 -15.41
CA GLY A 20 -2.25 -1.49 -15.29
C GLY A 20 -2.65 -1.81 -13.84
N TYR A 21 -1.71 -2.29 -13.01
CA TYR A 21 -2.04 -2.62 -11.62
C TYR A 21 -2.32 -1.38 -10.76
N ILE A 22 -1.72 -0.23 -11.08
CA ILE A 22 -1.99 1.05 -10.39
C ILE A 22 -3.40 1.54 -10.73
N LYS A 23 -3.84 1.38 -11.99
CA LYS A 23 -5.24 1.68 -12.39
C LYS A 23 -6.24 0.81 -11.65
N ILE A 24 -5.95 -0.48 -11.52
CA ILE A 24 -6.80 -1.42 -10.76
C ILE A 24 -6.85 -1.00 -9.29
N LEU A 25 -5.69 -0.79 -8.66
CA LEU A 25 -5.63 -0.34 -7.27
C LEU A 25 -6.37 0.99 -7.05
N LYS A 26 -6.22 1.94 -7.97
CA LYS A 26 -6.98 3.19 -7.96
C LYS A 26 -8.48 2.96 -7.98
N ALA A 27 -8.98 2.10 -8.86
CA ALA A 27 -10.40 1.78 -8.93
C ALA A 27 -10.90 1.19 -7.60
N PHE A 28 -10.16 0.24 -7.02
CA PHE A 28 -10.50 -0.36 -5.73
C PHE A 28 -10.53 0.66 -4.60
N LEU A 29 -9.47 1.45 -4.42
CA LEU A 29 -9.40 2.49 -3.38
C LEU A 29 -10.39 3.64 -3.61
N THR A 30 -10.95 3.78 -4.82
CA THR A 30 -12.01 4.75 -5.08
C THR A 30 -13.35 4.30 -4.49
N ILE A 31 -13.63 3.00 -4.51
CA ILE A 31 -14.86 2.44 -3.93
C ILE A 31 -14.94 2.74 -2.45
N SER A 32 -13.81 2.67 -1.74
CA SER A 32 -13.72 2.96 -0.30
C SER A 32 -13.32 4.39 0.06
N ALA A 33 -13.53 5.34 -0.86
CA ALA A 33 -13.20 6.76 -0.66
C ALA A 33 -11.74 7.07 -0.28
N SER A 34 -10.83 6.12 -0.53
CA SER A 34 -9.46 6.12 -0.01
C SER A 34 -8.42 6.58 -1.02
N TRP A 35 -8.78 6.72 -2.31
CA TRP A 35 -7.85 7.25 -3.30
C TRP A 35 -7.70 8.78 -3.17
N PRO A 36 -6.47 9.32 -3.10
CA PRO A 36 -6.23 10.74 -2.85
C PRO A 36 -6.35 11.57 -4.14
N TYR A 37 -7.56 11.69 -4.69
CA TYR A 37 -7.79 12.41 -5.94
C TYR A 37 -7.45 13.91 -5.88
N LEU A 38 -7.47 14.52 -4.69
CA LEU A 38 -7.22 15.95 -4.52
C LEU A 38 -5.75 16.33 -4.78
N THR A 39 -4.81 15.42 -4.50
CA THR A 39 -3.35 15.66 -4.62
C THR A 39 -2.80 15.06 -5.92
N VAL A 40 -3.07 13.77 -6.16
CA VAL A 40 -2.55 13.01 -7.32
C VAL A 40 -3.12 13.51 -8.66
N GLY A 41 -4.17 14.33 -8.62
CA GLY A 41 -4.80 14.92 -9.80
C GLY A 41 -5.94 14.06 -10.35
N GLY A 42 -6.96 14.73 -10.86
CA GLY A 42 -8.16 14.12 -11.44
C GLY A 42 -9.40 14.98 -11.21
N LYS A 43 -10.41 14.83 -12.08
CA LYS A 43 -11.71 15.46 -11.85
C LYS A 43 -12.44 14.66 -10.76
N VAL A 44 -12.62 15.26 -9.59
CA VAL A 44 -13.39 14.65 -8.50
C VAL A 44 -14.86 14.99 -8.68
N HIS A 45 -15.69 13.96 -8.86
CA HIS A 45 -17.13 14.15 -8.87
C HIS A 45 -17.62 14.62 -7.49
N PRO A 46 -18.57 15.58 -7.38
CA PRO A 46 -19.07 16.05 -6.08
C PRO A 46 -19.57 14.93 -5.15
N VAL A 47 -20.16 13.87 -5.72
CA VAL A 47 -20.61 12.68 -4.98
C VAL A 47 -19.47 12.00 -4.22
N TYR A 48 -18.26 11.94 -4.80
CA TYR A 48 -17.10 11.37 -4.11
C TYR A 48 -16.73 12.18 -2.87
N LYS A 49 -16.76 13.52 -2.96
CA LYS A 49 -16.48 14.39 -1.80
C LYS A 49 -17.50 14.22 -0.69
N TYR A 50 -18.77 14.01 -1.04
CA TYR A 50 -19.82 13.72 -0.08
C TYR A 50 -19.61 12.33 0.56
N TYR A 51 -19.37 11.32 -0.27
CA TYR A 51 -19.14 9.94 0.16
C TYR A 51 -17.96 9.80 1.13
N VAL A 52 -16.82 10.47 0.86
CA VAL A 52 -15.68 10.57 1.78
C VAL A 52 -16.14 11.03 3.16
N ARG A 53 -16.99 12.07 3.26
CA ARG A 53 -17.45 12.58 4.57
C ARG A 53 -18.40 11.63 5.30
N CYS A 54 -19.10 10.76 4.58
CA CYS A 54 -20.08 9.85 5.14
C CYS A 54 -19.48 8.50 5.56
N ILE A 55 -18.34 8.08 4.98
CA ILE A 55 -17.80 6.74 5.21
C ILE A 55 -17.34 6.51 6.66
N ILE A 56 -16.75 7.52 7.32
CA ILE A 56 -16.33 7.41 8.72
C ILE A 56 -17.54 7.30 9.65
N PRO A 57 -18.52 8.22 9.62
CA PRO A 57 -19.74 8.06 10.41
C PRO A 57 -20.41 6.71 10.19
N PHE A 58 -20.47 6.25 8.94
CA PHE A 58 -21.02 4.95 8.59
C PHE A 58 -20.26 3.79 9.28
N GLY A 59 -18.93 3.78 9.20
CA GLY A 59 -18.10 2.76 9.86
C GLY A 59 -18.23 2.79 11.38
N LEU A 60 -18.28 3.98 11.99
CA LEU A 60 -18.50 4.15 13.43
C LEU A 60 -19.88 3.65 13.86
N THR A 61 -20.92 3.91 13.07
CA THR A 61 -22.25 3.37 13.32
C THR A 61 -22.22 1.85 13.21
N ALA A 62 -21.66 1.28 12.15
CA ALA A 62 -21.61 -0.17 11.95
C ALA A 62 -20.96 -0.91 13.13
N ILE A 63 -19.77 -0.50 13.56
CA ILE A 63 -19.09 -1.14 14.71
C ILE A 63 -19.88 -0.95 16.01
N SER A 64 -20.56 0.19 16.18
CA SER A 64 -21.37 0.44 17.39
C SER A 64 -22.58 -0.50 17.45
N LEU A 65 -23.24 -0.74 16.31
CA LEU A 65 -24.38 -1.68 16.23
C LEU A 65 -23.94 -3.12 16.46
N GLU A 66 -22.74 -3.49 16.02
CA GLU A 66 -22.15 -4.81 16.23
C GLU A 66 -21.77 -5.04 17.70
N VAL A 67 -21.07 -4.07 18.31
CA VAL A 67 -20.72 -4.12 19.74
C VAL A 67 -21.97 -4.13 20.61
N TRP A 68 -23.00 -3.36 20.24
CA TRP A 68 -24.28 -3.39 20.95
C TRP A 68 -24.92 -4.77 20.89
N PHE A 69 -24.95 -5.42 19.71
CA PHE A 69 -25.45 -6.79 19.59
C PHE A 69 -24.70 -7.75 20.50
N LEU A 70 -23.36 -7.67 20.50
CA LEU A 70 -22.52 -8.53 21.31
C LEU A 70 -22.82 -8.38 22.81
N ILE A 71 -23.00 -7.15 23.29
CA ILE A 71 -23.30 -6.88 24.70
C ILE A 71 -24.67 -7.44 25.09
N ASP A 72 -25.68 -7.23 24.24
CA ASP A 72 -27.07 -7.61 24.53
C ASP A 72 -27.25 -9.14 24.52
N HIS A 73 -26.53 -9.84 23.63
CA HIS A 73 -26.68 -11.28 23.43
C HIS A 73 -25.54 -12.12 24.04
N PHE A 74 -24.61 -11.50 24.77
CA PHE A 74 -23.39 -12.15 25.29
C PHE A 74 -23.67 -13.46 26.06
N ASN A 75 -24.73 -13.47 26.86
CA ASN A 75 -25.08 -14.62 27.71
C ASN A 75 -25.81 -15.74 26.97
N VAL A 76 -26.25 -15.49 25.73
CA VAL A 76 -27.05 -16.43 24.92
C VAL A 76 -26.20 -17.03 23.79
N LEU A 77 -25.20 -16.29 23.31
CA LEU A 77 -24.31 -16.73 22.24
C LEU A 77 -23.40 -17.88 22.69
N SER A 78 -23.18 -18.84 21.79
CA SER A 78 -22.18 -19.88 21.96
C SER A 78 -20.75 -19.31 21.85
N LEU A 79 -19.77 -20.07 22.37
CA LEU A 79 -18.35 -19.67 22.29
C LEU A 79 -17.88 -19.40 20.85
N PHE A 80 -18.37 -20.19 19.88
CA PHE A 80 -18.00 -20.03 18.47
C PHE A 80 -18.57 -18.73 17.89
N GLU A 81 -19.82 -18.40 18.20
CA GLU A 81 -20.45 -17.15 17.76
C GLU A 81 -19.78 -15.93 18.37
N VAL A 82 -19.50 -15.96 19.68
CA VAL A 82 -18.74 -14.89 20.36
C VAL A 82 -17.35 -14.73 19.73
N GLY A 83 -16.67 -15.84 19.42
CA GLY A 83 -15.39 -15.82 18.73
C GLY A 83 -15.44 -15.16 17.35
N GLN A 84 -16.45 -15.51 16.54
CA GLN A 84 -16.67 -14.89 15.23
C GLN A 84 -16.97 -13.39 15.35
N MET A 85 -17.82 -13.01 16.32
CA MET A 85 -18.14 -11.60 16.59
C MET A 85 -16.91 -10.79 17.00
N TYR A 86 -16.03 -11.35 17.84
CA TYR A 86 -14.77 -10.67 18.15
C TYR A 86 -13.91 -10.45 16.89
N LEU A 87 -13.82 -11.44 16.00
CA LEU A 87 -13.07 -11.30 14.75
C LEU A 87 -13.66 -10.19 13.88
N THR A 88 -14.97 -10.15 13.70
CA THR A 88 -15.64 -9.09 12.91
C THR A 88 -15.45 -7.71 13.54
N CYS A 89 -15.52 -7.59 14.86
CA CYS A 89 -15.25 -6.34 15.57
C CYS A 89 -13.80 -5.88 15.36
N PHE A 90 -12.81 -6.79 15.40
CA PHE A 90 -11.42 -6.45 15.12
C PHE A 90 -11.22 -6.00 13.67
N PHE A 91 -11.85 -6.66 12.69
CA PHE A 91 -11.81 -6.24 11.29
C PHE A 91 -12.48 -4.89 11.07
N ALA A 92 -13.60 -4.62 11.75
CA ALA A 92 -14.28 -3.33 11.73
C ALA A 92 -13.39 -2.22 12.33
N ALA A 93 -12.75 -2.47 13.47
CA ALA A 93 -11.83 -1.53 14.10
C ALA A 93 -10.61 -1.24 13.20
N LEU A 94 -10.02 -2.27 12.60
CA LEU A 94 -8.93 -2.12 11.64
C LEU A 94 -9.39 -1.32 10.42
N SER A 95 -10.58 -1.60 9.90
CA SER A 95 -11.17 -0.86 8.78
C SER A 95 -11.32 0.61 9.14
N ILE A 96 -11.89 0.95 10.29
CA ILE A 96 -12.02 2.34 10.75
C ILE A 96 -10.64 3.02 10.80
N ALA A 97 -9.63 2.37 11.38
CA ALA A 97 -8.28 2.91 11.42
C ALA A 97 -7.74 3.23 10.01
N ARG A 98 -8.05 2.40 9.00
CA ARG A 98 -7.71 2.66 7.60
C ARG A 98 -8.56 3.76 6.95
N MET A 99 -9.84 3.88 7.30
CA MET A 99 -10.71 4.96 6.82
C MET A 99 -10.21 6.34 7.24
N PHE A 100 -9.49 6.44 8.36
CA PHE A 100 -8.90 7.71 8.80
C PHE A 100 -7.67 8.14 7.99
N LEU A 101 -6.94 7.21 7.35
CA LEU A 101 -5.70 7.54 6.62
C LEU A 101 -5.89 8.60 5.53
N PRO A 102 -6.92 8.54 4.66
CA PRO A 102 -7.17 9.56 3.64
C PRO A 102 -7.42 10.97 4.19
N PHE A 103 -7.75 11.11 5.47
CA PHE A 103 -7.98 12.39 6.14
C PHE A 103 -6.70 12.99 6.72
N CYS A 104 -5.64 12.20 6.84
CA CYS A 104 -4.32 12.72 7.19
C CYS A 104 -3.82 13.57 6.02
N SER A 105 -3.48 14.84 6.26
CA SER A 105 -2.97 15.76 5.24
C SER A 105 -1.78 15.19 4.47
N GLN A 106 -0.91 14.46 5.16
CA GLN A 106 0.28 13.84 4.61
C GLN A 106 0.00 12.65 3.70
N TYR A 107 -1.13 11.95 3.85
CA TYR A 107 -1.42 10.75 3.07
C TYR A 107 -1.45 11.05 1.56
N GLY A 108 -2.17 12.09 1.17
CA GLY A 108 -2.27 12.48 -0.24
C GLY A 108 -0.93 12.90 -0.83
N GLU A 109 -0.10 13.60 -0.05
CA GLU A 109 1.23 14.06 -0.45
C GLU A 109 2.22 12.89 -0.62
N ILE A 110 2.19 11.92 0.31
CA ILE A 110 3.03 10.72 0.24
C ILE A 110 2.69 9.90 -1.00
N VAL A 111 1.40 9.65 -1.26
CA VAL A 111 0.96 8.89 -2.43
C VAL A 111 1.29 9.63 -3.74
N GLU A 112 1.13 10.95 -3.77
CA GLU A 112 1.52 11.76 -4.93
C GLU A 112 3.03 11.69 -5.19
N ARG A 113 3.85 11.94 -4.17
CA ARG A 113 5.31 11.87 -4.29
C ARG A 113 5.75 10.46 -4.72
N PHE A 114 5.11 9.43 -4.18
CA PHE A 114 5.35 8.05 -4.58
C PHE A 114 5.14 7.84 -6.08
N LEU A 115 3.97 8.23 -6.60
CA LEU A 115 3.60 7.97 -7.99
C LEU A 115 4.38 8.84 -8.98
N LEU A 116 4.53 10.13 -8.66
CA LEU A 116 5.04 11.11 -9.62
C LEU A 116 6.56 11.26 -9.59
N SER A 117 7.22 10.90 -8.49
CA SER A 117 8.67 11.12 -8.33
C SER A 117 9.41 9.86 -7.90
N PHE A 118 8.87 9.11 -6.94
CA PHE A 118 9.58 7.99 -6.33
C PHE A 118 9.55 6.74 -7.18
N HIS A 119 8.47 6.45 -7.91
CA HIS A 119 8.34 5.19 -8.63
C HIS A 119 9.50 4.92 -9.60
N LEU A 120 10.06 3.70 -9.61
CA LEU A 120 11.23 3.32 -10.42
C LEU A 120 11.05 3.49 -11.93
N ILE A 121 9.80 3.62 -12.41
CA ILE A 121 9.52 3.97 -13.80
C ILE A 121 10.23 5.25 -14.24
N HIS A 122 10.42 6.21 -13.32
CA HIS A 122 11.12 7.47 -13.56
C HIS A 122 12.64 7.31 -13.63
N PHE A 123 13.17 6.14 -13.28
CA PHE A 123 14.61 5.85 -13.24
C PHE A 123 15.04 4.79 -14.26
N LYS A 124 14.11 4.11 -14.94
CA LYS A 124 14.41 3.00 -15.84
C LYS A 124 15.34 3.37 -17.01
N HIS A 125 15.42 4.65 -17.38
CA HIS A 125 16.27 5.14 -18.46
C HIS A 125 17.72 5.43 -18.02
N LYS A 126 18.05 5.38 -16.72
CA LYS A 126 19.39 5.72 -16.21
C LYS A 126 20.45 4.64 -16.45
N GLY A 127 20.03 3.41 -16.77
CA GLY A 127 20.97 2.33 -17.11
C GLY A 127 20.32 0.96 -17.16
N SER A 128 21.03 -0.02 -17.70
CA SER A 128 20.54 -1.39 -17.88
C SER A 128 20.14 -2.07 -16.56
N TYR A 129 20.89 -1.81 -15.48
CA TYR A 129 20.54 -2.36 -14.16
C TYR A 129 19.27 -1.73 -13.58
N HIS A 130 19.05 -0.43 -13.78
CA HIS A 130 17.82 0.24 -13.35
C HIS A 130 16.60 -0.34 -14.08
N LEU A 131 16.71 -0.56 -15.39
CA LEU A 131 15.68 -1.20 -16.19
C LEU A 131 15.37 -2.62 -15.69
N LYS A 132 16.41 -3.43 -15.44
CA LYS A 132 16.27 -4.80 -14.92
C LYS A 132 15.54 -4.85 -13.58
N ILE A 133 15.89 -3.97 -12.64
CA ILE A 133 15.23 -3.89 -11.32
C ILE A 133 13.79 -3.40 -11.46
N TYR A 134 13.56 -2.39 -12.30
CA TYR A 134 12.22 -1.90 -12.63
C TYR A 134 11.34 -3.04 -13.17
N GLU A 135 11.76 -3.76 -14.21
CA GLU A 135 10.98 -4.85 -14.81
C GLU A 135 10.65 -5.96 -13.80
N LYS A 136 11.63 -6.34 -12.96
CA LYS A 136 11.44 -7.34 -11.91
C LYS A 136 10.38 -6.89 -10.89
N LEU A 137 10.47 -5.65 -10.43
CA LEU A 137 9.53 -5.13 -9.42
C LEU A 137 8.17 -4.80 -9.99
N GLU A 138 8.08 -4.37 -11.25
CA GLU A 138 6.83 -4.15 -11.95
C GLU A 138 6.03 -5.46 -12.06
N TRP A 139 6.71 -6.53 -12.47
CA TRP A 139 6.12 -7.87 -12.54
C TRP A 139 5.67 -8.39 -11.17
N LEU A 140 6.49 -8.19 -10.13
CA LEU A 140 6.15 -8.60 -8.77
C LEU A 140 4.98 -7.79 -8.22
N SER A 141 5.00 -6.47 -8.40
CA SER A 141 3.94 -5.55 -7.97
C SER A 141 2.61 -5.91 -8.62
N HIS A 142 2.62 -6.19 -9.92
CA HIS A 142 1.44 -6.64 -10.62
C HIS A 142 0.85 -7.92 -9.99
N ARG A 143 1.69 -8.93 -9.73
CA ARG A 143 1.24 -10.19 -9.12
C ARG A 143 0.70 -10.00 -7.71
N VAL A 144 1.39 -9.23 -6.88
CA VAL A 144 0.95 -8.94 -5.50
C VAL A 144 -0.41 -8.25 -5.52
N VAL A 145 -0.59 -7.22 -6.37
CA VAL A 145 -1.87 -6.52 -6.48
C VAL A 145 -2.98 -7.47 -6.92
N ILE A 146 -2.79 -8.23 -8.01
CA ILE A 146 -3.84 -9.10 -8.54
C ILE A 146 -4.17 -10.24 -7.57
N ILE A 147 -3.17 -10.94 -7.03
CA ILE A 147 -3.39 -12.08 -6.13
C ILE A 147 -4.09 -11.61 -4.86
N THR A 148 -3.61 -10.55 -4.23
CA THR A 148 -4.20 -10.06 -2.97
C THR A 148 -5.63 -9.56 -3.17
N LEU A 149 -5.92 -8.85 -4.27
CA LEU A 149 -7.30 -8.42 -4.56
C LEU A 149 -8.22 -9.60 -4.86
N VAL A 150 -7.78 -10.57 -5.69
CA VAL A 150 -8.60 -11.75 -6.01
C VAL A 150 -8.88 -12.57 -4.74
N LEU A 151 -7.87 -12.83 -3.92
CA LEU A 151 -8.03 -13.56 -2.67
C LEU A 151 -8.91 -12.78 -1.68
N GLY A 152 -8.71 -11.46 -1.53
CA GLY A 152 -9.52 -10.63 -0.65
C GLY A 152 -11.01 -10.63 -1.04
N MET A 153 -11.30 -10.46 -2.34
CA MET A 153 -12.68 -10.49 -2.83
C MET A 153 -13.30 -11.90 -2.77
N PHE A 154 -12.50 -12.94 -3.00
CA PHE A 154 -12.93 -14.32 -2.83
C PHE A 154 -13.29 -14.62 -1.36
N CYS A 155 -12.45 -14.20 -0.41
CA CYS A 155 -12.72 -14.35 1.02
C CYS A 155 -13.99 -13.59 1.44
N ALA A 156 -14.16 -12.34 0.98
CA ALA A 156 -15.35 -11.54 1.25
C ALA A 156 -16.63 -12.20 0.71
N MET A 157 -16.56 -12.75 -0.51
CA MET A 157 -17.66 -13.49 -1.11
C MET A 157 -17.97 -14.76 -0.32
N ALA A 158 -16.96 -15.58 -0.04
CA ALA A 158 -17.13 -16.84 0.69
C ALA A 158 -17.73 -16.62 2.09
N TYR A 159 -17.28 -15.57 2.79
CA TYR A 159 -17.78 -15.20 4.11
C TYR A 159 -19.29 -14.88 4.10
N ASN A 160 -19.77 -14.17 3.07
CA ASN A 160 -21.19 -13.87 2.93
C ASN A 160 -22.03 -15.03 2.37
N MET A 161 -21.44 -15.87 1.53
CA MET A 161 -22.15 -16.99 0.92
C MET A 161 -22.38 -18.15 1.89
N MET A 162 -21.51 -18.33 2.90
CA MET A 162 -21.63 -19.43 3.85
C MET A 162 -22.97 -19.41 4.62
N PRO A 163 -23.40 -18.28 5.25
CA PRO A 163 -24.72 -18.21 5.87
C PRO A 163 -25.87 -18.46 4.89
N ILE A 164 -25.78 -17.99 3.64
CA ILE A 164 -26.82 -18.24 2.62
C ILE A 164 -26.96 -19.73 2.34
N ILE A 165 -25.83 -20.43 2.13
CA ILE A 165 -25.83 -21.88 1.87
C ILE A 165 -26.41 -22.62 3.08
N ASN A 166 -25.99 -22.25 4.29
CA ASN A 166 -26.49 -22.84 5.53
C ASN A 166 -28.00 -22.66 5.66
N ASN A 167 -28.52 -21.44 5.48
CA ASN A 167 -29.95 -21.14 5.53
C ASN A 167 -30.79 -21.87 4.48
N ILE A 168 -30.26 -22.03 3.26
CA ILE A 168 -30.91 -22.83 2.22
C ILE A 168 -30.96 -24.29 2.62
N SER A 169 -29.84 -24.84 3.10
CA SER A 169 -29.71 -26.25 3.46
C SER A 169 -30.55 -26.63 4.69
N SER A 170 -30.65 -25.73 5.67
CA SER A 170 -31.46 -25.91 6.88
C SER A 170 -32.94 -25.65 6.64
N GLY A 171 -33.30 -25.01 5.51
CA GLY A 171 -34.66 -24.60 5.19
C GLY A 171 -35.12 -23.35 5.95
N ALA A 172 -34.22 -22.58 6.57
CA ALA A 172 -34.54 -21.42 7.39
C ALA A 172 -35.35 -20.35 6.62
N TYR A 173 -35.14 -20.19 5.31
CA TYR A 173 -35.92 -19.24 4.51
C TYR A 173 -37.39 -19.64 4.28
N LYS A 174 -37.80 -20.86 4.65
CA LYS A 174 -39.15 -21.39 4.42
C LYS A 174 -39.92 -21.70 5.70
N ASP A 175 -39.24 -21.68 6.84
CA ASP A 175 -39.79 -22.11 8.13
C ASP A 175 -39.62 -20.96 9.12
N ASP A 176 -40.74 -20.32 9.46
CA ASP A 176 -40.76 -19.15 10.36
C ASP A 176 -40.30 -19.49 11.79
N ASN A 177 -40.18 -20.79 12.14
CA ASN A 177 -39.65 -21.22 13.44
C ASN A 177 -38.12 -21.32 13.47
N LYS A 178 -37.44 -21.10 12.34
CA LYS A 178 -35.99 -21.17 12.23
C LYS A 178 -35.39 -19.78 12.10
N THR A 179 -34.33 -19.54 12.86
CA THR A 179 -33.55 -18.30 12.75
C THR A 179 -32.70 -18.33 11.49
N VAL A 180 -32.61 -17.17 10.85
CA VAL A 180 -31.77 -16.94 9.69
C VAL A 180 -30.37 -16.56 10.16
N GLU A 181 -29.37 -17.33 9.73
CA GLU A 181 -27.96 -17.05 9.95
C GLU A 181 -27.52 -15.84 9.11
N LEU A 182 -26.80 -14.91 9.73
CA LEU A 182 -26.26 -13.72 9.07
C LEU A 182 -24.73 -13.76 9.10
N ALA A 183 -24.09 -13.16 8.08
CA ALA A 183 -22.62 -13.07 8.02
C ALA A 183 -22.05 -12.19 9.13
N VAL A 184 -22.70 -11.05 9.39
CA VAL A 184 -22.42 -10.16 10.52
C VAL A 184 -23.74 -9.87 11.22
N TYR A 185 -23.69 -9.84 12.56
CA TYR A 185 -24.84 -9.57 13.41
C TYR A 185 -24.77 -8.13 13.92
N PHE A 186 -25.83 -7.37 13.62
CA PHE A 186 -25.99 -5.98 14.05
C PHE A 186 -27.29 -5.82 14.82
N SER A 187 -27.28 -5.07 15.91
CA SER A 187 -28.50 -4.63 16.59
C SER A 187 -29.00 -3.36 15.92
N TYR A 188 -30.24 -3.34 15.44
CA TYR A 188 -30.85 -2.15 14.86
C TYR A 188 -31.96 -1.60 15.77
N PRO A 189 -32.03 -0.29 16.00
CA PRO A 189 -33.08 0.30 16.82
C PRO A 189 -34.45 0.17 16.13
N GLY A 190 -35.38 -0.54 16.76
CA GLY A 190 -36.76 -0.69 16.28
C GLY A 190 -36.90 -1.55 15.01
N PHE A 191 -35.90 -2.36 14.69
CA PHE A 191 -35.84 -3.19 13.50
C PHE A 191 -35.22 -4.54 13.84
N ASP A 192 -35.95 -5.63 13.59
CA ASP A 192 -35.43 -6.98 13.75
C ASP A 192 -34.80 -7.48 12.44
N PRO A 193 -33.50 -7.80 12.41
CA PRO A 193 -32.83 -8.42 11.28
C PRO A 193 -33.46 -9.75 10.82
N GLN A 194 -34.09 -10.50 11.72
CA GLN A 194 -34.69 -11.79 11.40
C GLN A 194 -35.90 -11.62 10.49
N ASP A 195 -36.79 -10.68 10.82
CA ASP A 195 -37.97 -10.33 10.00
C ASP A 195 -37.59 -9.70 8.65
N HIS A 196 -36.40 -9.12 8.57
CA HIS A 196 -35.92 -8.37 7.41
C HIS A 196 -34.59 -8.89 6.87
N TYR A 197 -34.41 -10.21 6.91
CA TYR A 197 -33.13 -10.85 6.59
C TYR A 197 -32.58 -10.52 5.20
N LYS A 198 -33.43 -10.21 4.22
CA LYS A 198 -33.00 -9.78 2.87
C LYS A 198 -32.23 -8.47 2.92
N PHE A 199 -32.72 -7.49 3.68
CA PHE A 199 -32.04 -6.22 3.87
C PHE A 199 -30.73 -6.42 4.65
N ALA A 200 -30.77 -7.15 5.76
CA ALA A 200 -29.59 -7.45 6.57
C ALA A 200 -28.51 -8.17 5.75
N THR A 201 -28.90 -9.11 4.89
CA THR A 201 -27.97 -9.81 3.98
C THR A 201 -27.32 -8.83 3.00
N VAL A 202 -28.08 -7.97 2.31
CA VAL A 202 -27.51 -6.98 1.38
C VAL A 202 -26.57 -6.01 2.10
N PHE A 203 -26.93 -5.58 3.30
CA PHE A 203 -26.09 -4.72 4.13
C PHE A 203 -24.79 -5.41 4.57
N ASN A 204 -24.83 -6.70 4.90
CA ASN A 204 -23.66 -7.51 5.21
C ASN A 204 -22.72 -7.65 4.02
N PHE A 205 -23.26 -7.92 2.83
CA PHE A 205 -22.48 -7.94 1.60
C PHE A 205 -21.71 -6.63 1.43
N TYR A 206 -22.41 -5.50 1.50
CA TYR A 206 -21.78 -4.19 1.40
C TYR A 206 -20.68 -3.99 2.45
N SER A 207 -20.98 -4.23 3.73
CA SER A 207 -20.05 -3.99 4.83
C SER A 207 -18.79 -4.86 4.75
N VAL A 208 -18.94 -6.14 4.41
CA VAL A 208 -17.81 -7.07 4.29
C VAL A 208 -16.96 -6.76 3.06
N PHE A 209 -17.58 -6.42 1.91
CA PHE A 209 -16.82 -6.02 0.73
C PHE A 209 -16.06 -4.71 0.95
N GLU A 210 -16.69 -3.71 1.58
CA GLU A 210 -16.04 -2.44 1.92
C GLU A 210 -14.85 -2.67 2.87
N CYS A 211 -15.02 -3.47 3.92
CA CYS A 211 -13.96 -3.89 4.83
C CYS A 211 -12.79 -4.56 4.07
N ALA A 212 -13.09 -5.51 3.19
CA ALA A 212 -12.07 -6.22 2.41
C ALA A 212 -11.31 -5.28 1.47
N ILE A 213 -12.02 -4.41 0.74
CA ILE A 213 -11.42 -3.43 -0.18
C ILE A 213 -10.51 -2.47 0.58
N LEU A 214 -10.96 -1.98 1.74
CA LEU A 214 -10.22 -0.99 2.49
C LEU A 214 -8.93 -1.57 3.11
N ILE A 215 -9.03 -2.74 3.75
CA ILE A 215 -7.86 -3.41 4.33
C ILE A 215 -6.89 -3.80 3.21
N ALA A 216 -7.35 -4.59 2.24
CA ALA A 216 -6.49 -5.10 1.18
C ALA A 216 -5.93 -3.97 0.31
N GLY A 217 -6.74 -2.98 -0.04
CA GLY A 217 -6.34 -1.87 -0.89
C GLY A 217 -5.21 -1.03 -0.26
N ILE A 218 -5.37 -0.64 1.01
CA ILE A 218 -4.33 0.14 1.70
C ILE A 218 -3.08 -0.73 1.93
N ASP A 219 -3.22 -1.99 2.31
CA ASP A 219 -2.08 -2.88 2.51
C ASP A 219 -1.29 -3.15 1.23
N ILE A 220 -1.98 -3.27 0.09
CA ILE A 220 -1.35 -3.35 -1.22
C ILE A 220 -0.58 -2.06 -1.50
N LEU A 221 -1.18 -0.88 -1.28
CA LEU A 221 -0.51 0.40 -1.50
C LEU A 221 0.77 0.53 -0.65
N MET A 222 0.71 0.16 0.61
CA MET A 222 1.87 0.12 1.51
C MET A 222 2.92 -0.89 1.02
N SER A 223 2.50 -2.07 0.56
CA SER A 223 3.39 -3.08 0.00
C SER A 223 4.10 -2.57 -1.26
N LEU A 224 3.41 -1.81 -2.11
CA LEU A 224 4.00 -1.15 -3.27
C LEU A 224 5.07 -0.11 -2.85
N PHE A 225 4.83 0.67 -1.81
CA PHE A 225 5.86 1.59 -1.26
C PHE A 225 7.12 0.81 -0.87
N VAL A 226 6.96 -0.25 -0.06
CA VAL A 226 8.07 -1.08 0.40
C VAL A 226 8.84 -1.69 -0.77
N MET A 227 8.13 -2.23 -1.77
CA MET A 227 8.78 -2.82 -2.96
C MET A 227 9.58 -1.78 -3.76
N GLN A 228 9.08 -0.57 -3.94
CA GLN A 228 9.83 0.49 -4.64
C GLN A 228 11.05 0.92 -3.82
N ILE A 229 10.94 1.05 -2.49
CA ILE A 229 12.08 1.36 -1.60
C ILE A 229 13.17 0.29 -1.74
N ILE A 230 12.80 -0.99 -1.65
CA ILE A 230 13.73 -2.12 -1.85
C ILE A 230 14.43 -2.02 -3.21
N GLY A 231 13.68 -1.69 -4.27
CA GLY A 231 14.26 -1.51 -5.60
C GLY A 231 15.26 -0.37 -5.69
N HIS A 232 14.97 0.77 -5.07
CA HIS A 232 15.93 1.87 -5.00
C HIS A 232 17.19 1.48 -4.22
N ILE A 233 17.07 0.71 -3.14
CA ILE A 233 18.20 0.19 -2.36
C ILE A 233 19.04 -0.78 -3.20
N GLU A 234 18.42 -1.71 -3.93
CA GLU A 234 19.14 -2.65 -4.81
C GLU A 234 19.91 -1.92 -5.91
N VAL A 235 19.30 -0.90 -6.51
CA VAL A 235 19.97 -0.03 -7.50
C VAL A 235 21.17 0.71 -6.90
N LEU A 236 21.01 1.29 -5.70
CA LEU A 236 22.08 1.98 -5.00
C LEU A 236 23.21 1.00 -4.65
N LYS A 237 22.88 -0.17 -4.11
CA LYS A 237 23.82 -1.24 -3.79
C LYS A 237 24.63 -1.66 -5.02
N ASN A 238 23.98 -1.88 -6.15
CA ASN A 238 24.69 -2.19 -7.39
C ASN A 238 25.62 -1.05 -7.83
N SER A 239 25.18 0.20 -7.68
CA SER A 239 26.01 1.37 -8.01
C SER A 239 27.26 1.44 -7.13
N LEU A 240 27.14 1.09 -5.83
CA LEU A 240 28.26 1.01 -4.89
C LEU A 240 29.20 -0.17 -5.17
N LEU A 241 28.67 -1.32 -5.59
CA LEU A 241 29.46 -2.53 -5.87
C LEU A 241 30.17 -2.48 -7.24
N THR A 242 29.67 -1.67 -8.17
CA THR A 242 30.24 -1.52 -9.52
C THR A 242 31.09 -0.26 -9.66
N PHE A 243 31.64 0.25 -8.56
CA PHE A 243 32.61 1.33 -8.60
C PHE A 243 33.84 0.91 -9.41
N PRO A 244 34.32 1.76 -10.33
CA PRO A 244 35.47 1.42 -11.14
C PRO A 244 36.69 1.27 -10.24
N GLU A 245 37.43 0.17 -10.40
CA GLU A 245 38.75 0.02 -9.82
C GLU A 245 39.77 0.89 -10.59
N PRO A 246 40.86 1.34 -9.94
CA PRO A 246 41.87 2.11 -10.64
C PRO A 246 42.44 1.26 -11.77
N LYS A 247 42.55 1.82 -12.98
CA LYS A 247 43.30 1.16 -14.04
C LYS A 247 44.73 0.96 -13.54
N LYS A 248 45.40 -0.10 -13.99
CA LYS A 248 46.71 -0.56 -13.51
C LYS A 248 47.87 0.43 -13.76
N SER A 249 47.77 1.70 -13.37
CA SER A 249 48.90 2.60 -13.18
C SER A 249 49.48 2.34 -11.79
N THR A 250 50.50 1.50 -11.73
CA THR A 250 51.37 1.41 -10.56
C THR A 250 52.13 2.72 -10.43
N ASN A 251 51.65 3.62 -9.59
CA ASN A 251 52.43 4.78 -9.17
C ASN A 251 53.40 4.31 -8.08
N ILE A 252 54.69 4.66 -8.24
CA ILE A 252 55.70 4.45 -7.21
C ILE A 252 55.53 5.59 -6.20
N ILE A 253 54.97 5.26 -5.03
CA ILE A 253 54.89 6.21 -3.93
C ILE A 253 56.10 5.96 -3.03
N ASN A 254 56.96 6.96 -2.87
CA ASN A 254 58.00 6.96 -1.85
C ASN A 254 57.36 7.35 -0.52
N ALA A 255 57.03 6.37 0.32
CA ALA A 255 56.53 6.64 1.66
C ALA A 255 57.71 6.82 2.62
N ASP A 256 57.80 8.00 3.24
CA ASP A 256 58.78 8.28 4.30
C ASP A 256 58.22 7.81 5.65
N PHE A 257 58.69 6.65 6.12
CA PHE A 257 58.41 6.18 7.46
C PHE A 257 59.47 6.77 8.39
N GLY A 258 59.19 7.98 8.89
CA GLY A 258 60.11 8.91 9.56
C GLY A 258 60.86 8.46 10.82
N ARG A 259 61.42 7.24 10.85
CA ARG A 259 62.42 6.78 11.83
C ARG A 259 63.50 5.87 11.25
N ILE A 260 63.39 5.42 10.00
CA ILE A 260 64.42 4.61 9.34
C ILE A 260 64.49 5.11 7.90
N ASN A 261 65.69 5.43 7.39
CA ASN A 261 65.93 5.81 5.99
C ASN A 261 65.67 4.62 5.02
N GLN A 262 64.49 4.00 5.10
CA GLN A 262 64.02 2.97 4.20
C GLN A 262 62.85 3.55 3.39
N PHE A 263 63.15 3.91 2.14
CA PHE A 263 62.12 4.19 1.16
C PHE A 263 61.44 2.87 0.79
N ALA A 264 60.22 2.65 1.27
CA ALA A 264 59.39 1.56 0.80
C ALA A 264 58.71 1.98 -0.51
N VAL A 265 59.01 1.29 -1.61
CA VAL A 265 58.31 1.45 -2.89
C VAL A 265 56.95 0.77 -2.77
N LEU A 266 55.92 1.55 -2.45
CA LEU A 266 54.54 1.08 -2.48
C LEU A 266 54.01 1.15 -3.91
N ARG A 267 53.74 -0.02 -4.49
CA ARG A 267 52.99 -0.14 -5.76
C ARG A 267 51.51 -0.25 -5.43
N ALA A 268 50.87 0.90 -5.24
CA ALA A 268 49.42 0.97 -5.14
C ALA A 268 48.84 1.46 -6.47
N PRO A 269 47.83 0.77 -7.05
CA PRO A 269 47.08 1.33 -8.14
C PRO A 269 46.34 2.57 -7.63
N MET A 270 46.67 3.75 -8.16
CA MET A 270 45.99 5.00 -7.85
C MET A 270 45.20 5.47 -9.06
N PHE A 271 44.07 6.10 -8.80
CA PHE A 271 43.26 6.74 -9.84
C PHE A 271 44.01 7.92 -10.46
N THR A 272 43.90 8.07 -11.78
CA THR A 272 44.35 9.30 -12.45
C THR A 272 43.47 10.50 -12.05
N GLU A 273 43.89 11.73 -12.38
CA GLU A 273 43.07 12.91 -12.12
C GLU A 273 41.71 12.83 -12.85
N GLU A 274 41.68 12.31 -14.08
CA GLU A 274 40.44 12.10 -14.84
C GLU A 274 39.57 11.04 -14.19
N GLU A 275 40.15 9.94 -13.71
CA GLU A 275 39.41 8.88 -13.00
C GLU A 275 38.83 9.40 -11.67
N ASN A 276 39.58 10.23 -10.94
CA ASN A 276 39.12 10.86 -9.71
C ASN A 276 37.91 11.78 -9.94
N LEU A 277 37.87 12.51 -11.06
CA LEU A 277 36.69 13.31 -11.43
C LEU A 277 35.46 12.44 -11.67
N ILE A 278 35.61 11.33 -12.41
CA ILE A 278 34.52 10.37 -12.66
C ILE A 278 34.02 9.74 -11.36
N ILE A 279 34.93 9.34 -10.48
CA ILE A 279 34.60 8.74 -9.18
C ILE A 279 33.87 9.74 -8.29
N LYS A 280 34.33 11.00 -8.26
CA LYS A 280 33.66 12.07 -7.52
C LYS A 280 32.22 12.26 -7.97
N GLU A 281 31.96 12.22 -9.28
CA GLU A 281 30.58 12.28 -9.80
C GLU A 281 29.76 11.06 -9.38
N LYS A 282 30.31 9.84 -9.51
CA LYS A 282 29.62 8.61 -9.08
C LYS A 282 29.29 8.60 -7.59
N ILE A 283 30.19 9.05 -6.72
CA ILE A 283 29.95 9.18 -5.28
C ILE A 283 28.83 10.19 -5.04
N LYS A 284 28.89 11.34 -5.70
CA LYS A 284 27.85 12.38 -5.59
C LYS A 284 26.48 11.85 -5.99
N ASP A 285 26.40 11.05 -7.04
CA ASP A 285 25.15 10.43 -7.49
C ASP A 285 24.65 9.36 -6.52
N CYS A 286 25.53 8.53 -5.95
CA CYS A 286 25.17 7.57 -4.92
C CYS A 286 24.65 8.27 -3.66
N VAL A 287 25.30 9.35 -3.21
CA VAL A 287 24.85 10.15 -2.06
C VAL A 287 23.50 10.79 -2.34
N LYS A 288 23.30 11.39 -3.52
CA LYS A 288 22.00 11.95 -3.92
C LYS A 288 20.90 10.90 -3.97
N HIS A 289 21.18 9.72 -4.51
CA HIS A 289 20.21 8.63 -4.57
C HIS A 289 19.89 8.10 -3.17
N HIS A 290 20.88 7.98 -2.27
CA HIS A 290 20.65 7.63 -0.88
C HIS A 290 19.77 8.66 -0.16
N LEU A 291 20.08 9.94 -0.27
CA LEU A 291 19.28 11.04 0.28
C LEU A 291 17.87 11.16 -0.34
N PHE A 292 17.66 10.58 -1.52
CA PHE A 292 16.34 10.50 -2.12
C PHE A 292 15.48 9.38 -1.50
N ILE A 293 16.11 8.32 -1.00
CA ILE A 293 15.44 7.19 -0.34
C ILE A 293 15.05 7.53 1.10
N VAL A 294 15.93 8.21 1.85
CA VAL A 294 15.81 8.51 3.29
C VAL A 294 15.02 9.81 3.55
#